data_AF-A0A1V2G0S6-F1
#
_entry.id   AF-A0A1V2G0S6-F1
#
_cell.length_a   1.000
_cell.length_b   1.000
_cell.length_c   1.000
_cell.angle_alpha   90.00
_cell.angle_beta   90.00
_cell.angle_gamma   90.00
#
_symmetry.space_group_name_H-M   'P 1'
#
loop_
_entity.id
_entity.type
_entity.pdbx_description
1 polymer ?
#
loop_
_entity_poly.entity_id
_entity_poly.type
_entity_poly.pdbx_seq_one_letter_code
_entity_poly.pdbx_strand_id
1 'polypeptide(L)'
;MKNWKTLLLGIAMIANTSFAAPQVVDKVAAVVNNGVVLESDVDGLMQSVKLNAAQARQQLPDDATLRHQIMERLIMDQIILQMGQKMGVKISDEQLDKAIANIAKQNNMTLDQMRSRLAYDGLNYNTYRNQIRKEMIISEVRNNEVRRRITILPQEVESLAQQVSNQNDASTELNLSHILIPLPE
;
A
#
# COMPACT_ATOMS: atom_id res chain seq x y z
N MET A 1 28.91 57.52 -44.10
CA MET A 1 29.17 56.10 -43.78
C MET A 1 29.07 55.95 -42.26
N LYS A 2 27.88 56.03 -41.65
CA LYS A 2 26.80 55.02 -41.50
C LYS A 2 27.04 53.98 -40.38
N ASN A 3 27.17 54.47 -39.14
CA ASN A 3 26.46 54.11 -37.91
C ASN A 3 26.15 52.62 -37.61
N TRP A 4 27.02 51.69 -37.96
CA TRP A 4 26.80 50.25 -37.77
C TRP A 4 26.91 49.77 -36.30
N LYS A 5 27.67 50.48 -35.45
CA LYS A 5 28.00 49.99 -34.10
C LYS A 5 26.83 50.04 -33.11
N THR A 6 25.81 50.88 -33.37
CA THR A 6 24.62 51.01 -32.51
C THR A 6 23.55 49.96 -32.80
N LEU A 7 23.69 49.16 -33.86
CA LEU A 7 22.74 48.08 -34.18
C LEU A 7 23.04 46.78 -33.39
N LEU A 8 24.27 46.58 -32.93
CA LEU A 8 24.69 45.35 -32.24
C LEU A 8 24.32 45.32 -30.75
N LEU A 9 24.01 46.46 -30.13
CA LEU A 9 23.60 46.50 -28.71
C LEU A 9 22.08 46.29 -28.52
N GLY A 10 21.27 46.40 -29.57
CA GLY A 10 19.81 46.27 -29.52
C GLY A 10 19.28 44.83 -29.56
N ILE A 11 20.12 43.85 -29.91
CA ILE A 11 19.71 42.43 -30.08
C ILE A 11 19.99 41.59 -28.83
N ALA A 12 20.73 42.10 -27.85
CA ALA A 12 21.04 41.38 -26.61
C ALA A 12 19.91 41.40 -25.56
N MET A 13 18.78 42.07 -25.85
CA MET A 13 17.63 42.19 -24.94
C MET A 13 16.43 41.36 -25.40
N ILE A 14 16.66 40.20 -26.01
CA ILE A 14 15.64 39.16 -26.06
C ILE A 14 15.55 38.59 -24.66
N ALA A 15 14.66 39.19 -23.86
CA ALA A 15 14.25 38.67 -22.58
C ALA A 15 13.93 37.18 -22.74
N ASN A 16 14.73 36.33 -22.09
CA ASN A 16 14.40 34.94 -21.87
C ASN A 16 13.17 34.91 -20.96
N THR A 17 11.97 35.06 -21.52
CA THR A 17 10.74 34.70 -20.83
C THR A 17 10.73 33.18 -20.75
N SER A 18 11.37 32.67 -19.70
CA SER A 18 11.28 31.26 -19.33
C SER A 18 9.85 31.01 -18.88
N PHE A 19 9.01 30.59 -19.83
CA PHE A 19 7.71 30.01 -19.52
C PHE A 19 7.97 28.58 -19.05
N ALA A 20 8.21 28.41 -17.75
CA ALA A 20 8.12 27.10 -17.13
C ALA A 20 6.65 26.66 -17.23
N ALA A 21 6.35 25.75 -18.17
CA ALA A 21 5.05 25.13 -18.24
C ALA A 21 4.75 24.46 -16.89
N PRO A 22 3.56 24.67 -16.29
CA PRO A 22 3.20 24.01 -15.04
C PRO A 22 3.29 22.50 -15.21
N GLN A 23 4.29 21.88 -14.59
CA GLN A 23 4.43 20.43 -14.60
C GLN A 23 3.45 19.86 -13.57
N VAL A 24 2.49 19.08 -14.03
CA VAL A 24 1.61 18.31 -13.14
C VAL A 24 2.49 17.28 -12.44
N VAL A 25 2.76 17.51 -11.15
CA VAL A 25 3.68 16.68 -10.35
C VAL A 25 3.02 15.36 -9.99
N ASP A 26 1.75 15.39 -9.58
CA ASP A 26 0.95 14.20 -9.28
C ASP A 26 -0.55 14.55 -9.33
N LYS A 27 -1.39 13.58 -9.66
CA LYS A 27 -2.84 13.75 -9.81
C LYS A 27 -3.59 13.02 -8.70
N VAL A 28 -4.80 13.48 -8.40
CA VAL A 28 -5.71 12.78 -7.48
C VAL A 28 -6.50 11.74 -8.27
N ALA A 29 -6.35 10.47 -7.90
CA ALA A 29 -7.09 9.36 -8.48
C ALA A 29 -8.49 9.23 -7.85
N ALA A 30 -8.59 9.44 -6.53
CA ALA A 30 -9.87 9.43 -5.81
C ALA A 30 -9.82 10.32 -4.55
N VAL A 31 -10.97 10.86 -4.16
CA VAL A 31 -11.15 11.60 -2.89
C VAL A 31 -11.88 10.69 -1.91
N VAL A 32 -11.32 10.53 -0.71
CA VAL A 32 -11.81 9.59 0.33
C VAL A 32 -11.91 10.33 1.66
N ASN A 33 -13.14 10.68 2.06
CA ASN A 33 -13.42 11.49 3.26
C ASN A 33 -12.57 12.78 3.28
N ASN A 34 -11.64 12.87 4.23
CA ASN A 34 -10.76 14.03 4.43
C ASN A 34 -9.38 13.88 3.77
N GLY A 35 -9.17 12.85 2.94
CA GLY A 35 -7.91 12.57 2.26
C GLY A 35 -8.09 12.22 0.78
N VAL A 36 -6.97 11.97 0.11
CA VAL A 36 -6.92 11.64 -1.31
C VAL A 36 -6.06 10.41 -1.55
N VAL A 37 -6.42 9.64 -2.57
CA VAL A 37 -5.56 8.61 -3.17
C VAL A 37 -4.92 9.21 -4.41
N LEU A 38 -3.60 9.17 -4.49
CA LEU A 38 -2.84 9.75 -5.60
C LEU A 38 -2.70 8.77 -6.77
N GLU A 39 -2.49 9.28 -7.98
CA GLU A 39 -2.18 8.43 -9.13
C GLU A 39 -0.86 7.68 -8.93
N SER A 40 0.13 8.31 -8.30
CA SER A 40 1.38 7.64 -7.95
C SER A 40 1.18 6.42 -7.04
N ASP A 41 0.19 6.45 -6.15
CA ASP A 41 -0.11 5.33 -5.25
C ASP A 41 -0.72 4.16 -6.03
N VAL A 42 -1.63 4.45 -6.96
CA VAL A 42 -2.25 3.46 -7.84
C VAL A 42 -1.20 2.81 -8.73
N ASP A 43 -0.36 3.61 -9.38
CA ASP A 43 0.70 3.13 -10.27
C ASP A 43 1.78 2.34 -9.52
N GLY A 44 2.15 2.79 -8.31
CA GLY A 44 3.10 2.09 -7.45
C GLY A 44 2.59 0.71 -7.03
N LEU A 45 1.32 0.61 -6.62
CA LEU A 45 0.72 -0.67 -6.25
C LEU A 45 0.52 -1.58 -7.47
N MET A 46 0.14 -1.01 -8.61
CA MET A 46 0.05 -1.72 -9.90
C MET A 46 1.38 -2.37 -10.28
N GLN A 47 2.47 -1.61 -10.19
CA GLN A 47 3.81 -2.12 -10.49
C GLN A 47 4.20 -3.24 -9.52
N SER A 48 3.92 -3.08 -8.21
CA SER A 48 4.21 -4.12 -7.23
C SER A 48 3.43 -5.41 -7.50
N VAL A 49 2.14 -5.31 -7.86
CA VAL A 49 1.32 -6.49 -8.18
C VAL A 49 1.81 -7.19 -9.45
N LYS A 50 2.14 -6.43 -10.50
CA LYS A 50 2.70 -6.98 -11.75
C LYS A 50 4.03 -7.71 -11.53
N LEU A 51 4.93 -7.15 -10.72
CA LEU A 51 6.21 -7.79 -10.38
C LEU A 51 6.00 -9.10 -9.61
N ASN A 52 5.14 -9.10 -8.60
CA ASN A 52 4.84 -10.29 -7.82
C ASN A 52 4.16 -11.38 -8.66
N ALA A 53 3.22 -11.00 -9.53
CA ALA A 53 2.56 -11.94 -10.44
C ALA A 53 3.52 -12.56 -11.45
N ALA A 54 4.46 -11.78 -12.00
CA ALA A 54 5.50 -12.28 -12.89
C ALA A 54 6.41 -13.31 -12.19
N GLN A 55 6.80 -13.05 -10.94
CA GLN A 55 7.59 -13.99 -10.13
C GLN A 55 6.81 -15.27 -9.82
N ALA A 56 5.52 -15.15 -9.51
CA ALA A 56 4.63 -16.28 -9.20
C ALA A 56 4.09 -17.01 -10.45
N ARG A 57 4.36 -16.52 -11.66
CA ARG A 57 3.77 -16.99 -12.94
C ARG A 57 2.24 -17.00 -12.93
N GLN A 58 1.64 -16.04 -12.22
CA GLN A 58 0.20 -15.89 -12.11
C GLN A 58 -0.31 -15.00 -13.25
N GLN A 59 -1.39 -15.42 -13.91
CA GLN A 59 -2.07 -14.57 -14.88
C GLN A 59 -2.86 -13.48 -14.16
N LEU A 60 -2.70 -12.25 -14.62
CA LEU A 60 -3.44 -11.08 -14.14
C LEU A 60 -4.64 -10.80 -15.07
N PRO A 61 -5.72 -10.20 -14.54
CA PRO A 61 -6.80 -9.69 -15.37
C PRO A 61 -6.30 -8.53 -16.24
N ASP A 62 -7.16 -8.00 -17.10
CA ASP A 62 -6.85 -6.81 -17.88
C ASP A 62 -6.51 -5.61 -16.98
N ASP A 63 -5.70 -4.69 -17.50
CA ASP A 63 -5.19 -3.55 -16.74
C ASP A 63 -6.31 -2.64 -16.18
N ALA A 64 -7.48 -2.56 -16.84
CA ALA A 64 -8.59 -1.76 -16.35
C ALA A 64 -9.26 -2.40 -15.13
N THR A 65 -9.54 -3.71 -15.20
CA THR A 65 -10.05 -4.47 -14.05
C THR A 65 -9.07 -4.46 -12.89
N LEU A 66 -7.77 -4.68 -13.16
CA LEU A 66 -6.73 -4.65 -12.14
C LEU A 66 -6.63 -3.28 -11.47
N ARG A 67 -6.71 -2.20 -12.25
CA ARG A 67 -6.66 -0.84 -11.73
C ARG A 67 -7.88 -0.54 -10.85
N HIS A 68 -9.06 -1.03 -11.22
CA HIS A 68 -10.25 -0.89 -10.38
C HIS A 68 -10.07 -1.61 -9.03
N GLN A 69 -9.58 -2.86 -9.03
CA GLN A 69 -9.30 -3.60 -7.79
C GLN A 69 -8.27 -2.90 -6.89
N ILE A 70 -7.23 -2.33 -7.49
CA ILE A 70 -6.20 -1.55 -6.79
C ILE A 70 -6.80 -0.28 -6.19
N MET A 71 -7.65 0.41 -6.93
CA MET A 71 -8.32 1.62 -6.47
C MET A 71 -9.22 1.34 -5.26
N GLU A 72 -10.07 0.31 -5.32
CA GLU A 72 -10.91 -0.12 -4.20
C GLU A 72 -10.07 -0.46 -2.96
N ARG A 73 -8.95 -1.18 -3.16
CA ARG A 73 -8.02 -1.49 -2.08
C ARG A 73 -7.43 -0.22 -1.45
N LEU A 74 -6.93 0.71 -2.26
CA LEU A 74 -6.34 1.96 -1.76
C LEU A 74 -7.37 2.86 -1.07
N ILE A 75 -8.61 2.89 -1.56
CA ILE A 75 -9.72 3.58 -0.89
C ILE A 75 -9.96 2.98 0.49
N MET A 76 -10.06 1.66 0.59
CA MET A 76 -10.25 0.98 1.87
C MET A 76 -9.09 1.22 2.83
N ASP A 77 -7.85 1.10 2.36
CA ASP A 77 -6.65 1.35 3.16
C ASP A 77 -6.63 2.80 3.67
N GLN A 78 -7.03 3.75 2.83
CA GLN A 78 -7.13 5.17 3.20
C GLN A 78 -8.22 5.43 4.27
N ILE A 79 -9.35 4.74 4.20
CA ILE A 79 -10.40 4.82 5.24
C ILE A 79 -9.86 4.30 6.58
N ILE A 80 -9.19 3.15 6.59
CA ILE A 80 -8.65 2.53 7.81
C ILE A 80 -7.52 3.38 8.39
N LEU A 81 -6.64 3.94 7.56
CA LEU A 81 -5.58 4.85 8.02
C LEU A 81 -6.14 6.09 8.71
N GLN A 82 -7.17 6.71 8.15
CA GLN A 82 -7.84 7.86 8.77
C GLN A 82 -8.48 7.49 10.11
N MET A 83 -9.08 6.30 10.21
CA MET A 83 -9.60 5.78 11.47
C MET A 83 -8.48 5.60 12.50
N GLY A 84 -7.33 5.03 12.12
CA GLY A 84 -6.16 4.89 12.99
C GLY A 84 -5.63 6.23 13.49
N GLN A 85 -5.58 7.24 12.64
CA GLN A 85 -5.21 8.61 13.03
C GLN A 85 -6.20 9.19 14.05
N LYS A 86 -7.51 9.03 13.81
CA LYS A 86 -8.57 9.49 14.72
C LYS A 86 -8.52 8.81 16.08
N MET A 87 -8.16 7.53 16.12
CA MET A 87 -7.98 6.75 17.36
C MET A 87 -6.63 7.01 18.05
N GLY A 88 -5.72 7.77 17.43
CA GLY A 88 -4.39 8.04 17.97
C GLY A 88 -3.43 6.86 17.91
N VAL A 89 -3.66 5.89 17.01
CA VAL A 89 -2.77 4.72 16.83
C VAL A 89 -1.42 5.19 16.30
N LYS A 90 -0.36 4.88 17.04
CA LYS A 90 1.02 5.20 16.68
C LYS A 90 1.89 3.96 16.80
N ILE A 91 2.73 3.73 15.81
CA ILE A 91 3.73 2.67 15.82
C ILE A 91 5.06 3.29 16.20
N SER A 92 5.65 2.79 17.28
CA SER A 92 7.00 3.20 17.69
C SER A 92 8.05 2.70 16.70
N ASP A 93 9.17 3.41 16.60
CA ASP A 93 10.25 3.00 15.70
C ASP A 93 10.86 1.64 16.10
N GLU A 94 10.85 1.30 17.39
CA GLU A 94 11.31 -0.01 17.87
C GLU A 94 10.39 -1.15 17.38
N GLN A 95 9.06 -0.95 17.41
CA GLN A 95 8.12 -1.91 16.85
C GLN A 95 8.30 -2.06 15.34
N LEU A 96 8.51 -0.93 14.64
CA LEU A 96 8.76 -0.92 13.21
C LEU A 96 10.03 -1.69 12.85
N ASP A 97 11.13 -1.47 13.59
CA ASP A 97 12.39 -2.16 13.33
C ASP A 97 12.30 -3.66 13.61
N LYS A 98 11.57 -4.07 14.65
CA LYS A 98 11.25 -5.49 14.91
C LYS A 98 10.43 -6.11 13.77
N ALA A 99 9.42 -5.41 13.26
CA ALA A 99 8.61 -5.90 12.14
C ALA A 99 9.46 -6.07 10.88
N ILE A 100 10.28 -5.07 10.56
CA ILE A 100 11.21 -5.10 9.41
C ILE A 100 12.23 -6.24 9.56
N ALA A 101 12.78 -6.46 10.75
CA ALA A 101 13.68 -7.58 11.03
C ALA A 101 13.00 -8.94 10.85
N ASN A 102 11.72 -9.06 11.25
CA ASN A 102 10.94 -10.27 11.02
C ASN A 102 10.68 -10.52 9.53
N ILE A 103 10.39 -9.48 8.75
CA ILE A 103 10.24 -9.60 7.28
C ILE A 103 11.56 -10.04 6.63
N ALA A 104 12.69 -9.46 7.05
CA ALA A 104 14.01 -9.88 6.58
C ALA A 104 14.26 -11.37 6.89
N LYS A 105 13.96 -11.79 8.13
CA LYS A 105 14.09 -13.19 8.56
C LYS A 105 13.19 -14.14 7.75
N GLN A 106 11.94 -13.76 7.46
CA GLN A 106 11.03 -14.55 6.63
C GLN A 106 11.55 -14.74 5.19
N ASN A 107 12.28 -13.73 4.68
CA ASN A 107 12.93 -13.81 3.37
C ASN A 107 14.36 -14.40 3.45
N ASN A 108 14.73 -15.04 4.56
CA ASN A 108 16.04 -15.65 4.79
C ASN A 108 17.23 -14.68 4.60
N MET A 109 17.04 -13.40 4.93
CA MET A 109 18.07 -12.36 4.79
C MET A 109 18.28 -11.59 6.10
N THR A 110 19.47 -11.03 6.26
CA THR A 110 19.76 -10.08 7.35
C THR A 110 19.20 -8.69 7.04
N LEU A 111 19.09 -7.83 8.05
CA LEU A 111 18.62 -6.46 7.86
C LEU A 111 19.51 -5.67 6.89
N ASP A 112 20.83 -5.86 6.96
CA ASP A 112 21.78 -5.19 6.06
C ASP A 112 21.65 -5.71 4.63
N GLN A 113 21.49 -7.02 4.45
CA GLN A 113 21.22 -7.61 3.13
C GLN A 113 19.92 -7.07 2.53
N MET A 114 18.87 -6.92 3.33
CA MET A 114 17.61 -6.35 2.88
C MET A 114 17.78 -4.88 2.46
N ARG A 115 18.54 -4.08 3.21
CA ARG A 115 18.84 -2.69 2.84
C ARG A 115 19.60 -2.60 1.51
N SER A 116 20.62 -3.44 1.32
CA SER A 116 21.35 -3.53 0.05
C SER A 116 20.44 -3.95 -1.10
N ARG A 117 19.52 -4.90 -0.86
CA ARG A 117 18.55 -5.33 -1.87
C ARG A 117 17.57 -4.21 -2.25
N LEU A 118 17.02 -3.51 -1.27
CA LEU A 118 16.14 -2.36 -1.53
C LEU A 118 16.86 -1.25 -2.32
N ALA A 119 18.12 -0.98 -2.00
CA ALA A 119 18.94 -0.03 -2.75
C ALA A 119 19.19 -0.49 -4.20
N TYR A 120 19.44 -1.79 -4.42
CA TYR A 120 19.57 -2.39 -5.75
C TYR A 120 18.26 -2.26 -6.56
N ASP A 121 17.12 -2.47 -5.91
CA ASP A 121 15.79 -2.31 -6.52
C ASP A 121 15.36 -0.83 -6.67
N GLY A 122 16.23 0.13 -6.30
CA GLY A 122 16.00 1.57 -6.44
C GLY A 122 15.04 2.17 -5.40
N LEU A 123 14.70 1.43 -4.34
CA LEU A 123 13.76 1.85 -3.30
C LEU A 123 14.49 2.54 -2.15
N ASN A 124 13.99 3.73 -1.76
CA ASN A 124 14.50 4.41 -0.58
C ASN A 124 14.07 3.69 0.70
N TYR A 125 15.02 3.41 1.59
CA TYR A 125 14.76 2.69 2.84
C TYR A 125 13.73 3.41 3.74
N ASN A 126 13.74 4.75 3.80
CA ASN A 126 12.76 5.49 4.60
C ASN A 126 11.35 5.41 4.00
N THR A 127 11.22 5.42 2.67
CA THR A 127 9.94 5.19 1.99
C THR A 127 9.41 3.80 2.32
N TYR A 128 10.27 2.77 2.26
CA TYR A 128 9.91 1.42 2.65
C TYR A 128 9.47 1.33 4.13
N ARG A 129 10.23 1.93 5.05
CA ARG A 129 9.87 2.02 6.48
C ARG A 129 8.50 2.68 6.68
N ASN A 130 8.23 3.78 5.98
CA ASN A 130 6.95 4.46 6.05
C ASN A 130 5.80 3.60 5.51
N GLN A 131 6.04 2.82 4.44
CA GLN A 131 5.04 1.87 3.93
C GLN A 131 4.73 0.79 4.95
N ILE A 132 5.75 0.15 5.54
CA ILE A 132 5.55 -0.85 6.60
C ILE A 132 4.82 -0.24 7.79
N ARG A 133 5.12 1.00 8.17
CA ARG A 133 4.39 1.70 9.23
C ARG A 133 2.90 1.84 8.91
N LYS A 134 2.54 2.21 7.68
CA LYS A 134 1.14 2.29 7.24
C LYS A 134 0.45 0.92 7.36
N GLU A 135 1.07 -0.14 6.87
CA GLU A 135 0.54 -1.51 6.95
C GLU A 135 0.32 -1.95 8.41
N MET A 136 1.26 -1.62 9.30
CA MET A 136 1.13 -1.93 10.73
C MET A 136 -0.05 -1.19 11.37
N ILE A 137 -0.25 0.10 11.04
CA ILE A 137 -1.41 0.87 11.54
C ILE A 137 -2.71 0.24 11.03
N ILE A 138 -2.79 -0.08 9.73
CA ILE A 138 -3.98 -0.70 9.13
C ILE A 138 -4.31 -2.02 9.82
N SER A 139 -3.30 -2.88 10.03
CA SER A 139 -3.46 -4.17 10.70
C SER A 139 -3.95 -4.00 12.14
N GLU A 140 -3.34 -3.08 12.90
CA GLU A 140 -3.72 -2.82 14.29
C GLU A 140 -5.17 -2.34 14.41
N VAL A 141 -5.57 -1.37 13.58
CA VAL A 141 -6.94 -0.83 13.57
C VAL A 141 -7.94 -1.91 13.19
N ARG A 142 -7.66 -2.67 12.12
CA ARG A 142 -8.54 -3.76 11.66
C ARG A 142 -8.71 -4.81 12.75
N ASN A 143 -7.63 -5.25 13.37
CA ASN A 143 -7.69 -6.27 14.43
C ASN A 143 -8.45 -5.78 15.65
N ASN A 144 -8.26 -4.51 16.04
CA ASN A 144 -8.97 -3.93 17.17
C ASN A 144 -10.49 -3.86 16.92
N GLU A 145 -10.89 -3.34 15.76
CA GLU A 145 -12.30 -3.20 15.40
C GLU A 145 -13.00 -4.55 15.19
N VAL A 146 -12.31 -5.53 14.60
CA VAL A 146 -12.85 -6.90 14.47
C VAL A 146 -13.03 -7.52 15.85
N ARG A 147 -12.01 -7.46 16.73
CA ARG A 147 -12.11 -8.01 18.10
C ARG A 147 -13.24 -7.40 18.91
N ARG A 148 -13.50 -6.09 18.76
CA ARG A 148 -14.60 -5.41 19.46
C ARG A 148 -15.99 -5.89 19.04
N ARG A 149 -16.13 -6.41 17.82
CA ARG A 149 -17.41 -6.88 17.28
C ARG A 149 -17.66 -8.37 17.54
N ILE A 150 -16.63 -9.12 17.95
CA ILE A 150 -16.77 -10.54 18.29
C ILE A 150 -17.43 -10.66 19.66
N THR A 151 -18.63 -11.26 19.69
CA THR A 151 -19.32 -11.67 20.91
C THR A 151 -19.41 -13.19 20.90
N ILE A 152 -19.02 -13.84 21.99
CA ILE A 152 -19.08 -15.30 22.12
C ILE A 152 -20.08 -15.60 23.23
N LEU A 153 -21.16 -16.30 22.90
CA LEU A 153 -22.12 -16.74 23.90
C LEU A 153 -21.63 -18.02 24.59
N PRO A 154 -21.83 -18.19 25.91
CA PRO A 154 -21.42 -19.42 26.60
C PRO A 154 -21.99 -20.69 25.94
N GLN A 155 -23.27 -20.66 25.57
CA GLN A 155 -23.95 -21.78 24.92
C GLN A 155 -23.31 -22.20 23.58
N GLU A 156 -22.74 -21.25 22.82
CA GLU A 156 -22.02 -21.57 21.57
C GLU A 156 -20.73 -22.34 21.86
N VAL A 157 -20.03 -22.01 22.95
CA VAL A 157 -18.82 -22.71 23.38
C VAL A 157 -19.15 -24.14 23.78
N GLU A 158 -20.17 -24.35 24.61
CA GLU A 158 -20.61 -25.69 25.02
C GLU A 158 -21.08 -26.53 23.81
N SER A 159 -21.89 -25.94 22.91
CA SER A 159 -22.40 -26.64 21.73
C SER A 159 -21.28 -27.04 20.77
N LEU A 160 -20.33 -26.14 20.52
CA LEU A 160 -19.17 -26.44 19.68
C LEU A 160 -18.26 -27.51 20.33
N ALA A 161 -18.03 -27.44 21.64
CA ALA A 161 -17.22 -28.43 22.35
C ALA A 161 -17.81 -29.85 22.29
N GLN A 162 -19.14 -29.97 22.41
CA GLN A 162 -19.84 -31.24 22.21
C GLN A 162 -19.74 -31.73 20.77
N GLN A 163 -19.90 -30.84 19.77
CA GLN A 163 -19.79 -31.20 18.37
C GLN A 163 -18.38 -31.68 17.99
N VAL A 164 -17.33 -30.97 18.43
CA VAL A 164 -15.94 -31.35 18.17
C VAL A 164 -15.59 -32.66 18.87
N SER A 165 -16.08 -32.91 20.08
CA SER A 165 -15.88 -34.19 20.79
C SER A 165 -16.50 -35.38 20.03
N ASN A 166 -17.57 -35.14 19.28
CA ASN A 166 -18.24 -36.15 18.46
C ASN A 166 -17.63 -36.29 17.05
N GLN A 167 -16.89 -35.28 16.57
CA GLN A 167 -16.17 -35.29 15.30
C GLN A 167 -14.69 -35.67 15.53
N ASN A 168 -14.43 -36.98 15.68
CA ASN A 168 -13.08 -37.55 15.63
C ASN A 168 -12.63 -37.81 14.19
N ASP A 169 -12.85 -36.86 13.27
CA ASP A 169 -12.33 -37.00 11.91
C ASP A 169 -10.88 -36.51 11.86
N ALA A 170 -9.98 -37.50 11.76
CA ALA A 170 -8.56 -37.32 11.60
C ALA A 170 -8.23 -36.48 10.37
N SER A 171 -7.72 -35.27 10.62
CA SER A 171 -6.69 -34.56 9.85
C SER A 171 -6.67 -34.82 8.33
N THR A 172 -7.72 -34.41 7.63
CA THR A 172 -7.63 -34.21 6.18
C THR A 172 -7.30 -32.73 5.92
N GLU A 173 -6.08 -32.46 5.49
CA GLU A 173 -5.68 -31.12 5.06
C GLU A 173 -6.10 -30.88 3.61
N LEU A 174 -6.76 -29.75 3.35
CA LEU A 174 -7.20 -29.35 2.01
C LEU A 174 -6.61 -27.98 1.66
N ASN A 175 -6.13 -27.84 0.42
CA ASN A 175 -5.70 -26.55 -0.13
C ASN A 175 -6.82 -26.01 -1.04
N LEU A 176 -7.47 -24.92 -0.60
CA LEU A 176 -8.64 -24.35 -1.27
C LEU A 176 -8.45 -22.85 -1.52
N SER A 177 -8.96 -22.36 -2.65
CA SER A 177 -9.06 -20.93 -2.97
C SER A 177 -10.50 -20.45 -2.81
N HIS A 178 -10.72 -19.30 -2.17
CA HIS A 178 -12.05 -18.73 -1.91
C HIS A 178 -12.26 -17.42 -2.68
N ILE A 179 -13.41 -17.29 -3.34
CA ILE A 179 -13.91 -16.03 -3.93
C ILE A 179 -15.23 -15.68 -3.24
N LEU A 180 -15.32 -14.48 -2.67
CA LEU A 180 -16.52 -13.94 -2.03
C LEU A 180 -17.14 -12.88 -2.95
N ILE A 181 -18.43 -13.03 -3.29
CA ILE A 181 -19.22 -12.00 -3.98
C ILE A 181 -20.06 -11.28 -2.94
N PRO A 182 -19.79 -10.00 -2.61
CA PRO A 182 -20.54 -9.28 -1.60
C PRO A 182 -21.97 -9.00 -2.08
N LEU A 183 -22.95 -9.16 -1.19
CA LEU A 183 -24.33 -8.70 -1.39
C LEU A 183 -24.56 -7.44 -0.55
N PRO A 184 -25.23 -6.40 -1.09
CA PRO A 184 -25.67 -5.26 -0.29
C PRO A 184 -26.73 -5.70 0.72
N GLU A 185 -26.78 -5.04 1.88
CA GLU A 185 -27.90 -5.16 2.83
C GLU A 185 -29.20 -4.58 2.25
#